data_AF-A0A534BWW8-F1
#
_entry.id   AF-A0A534BWW8-F1
#
_cell.length_a   1.000
_cell.length_b   1.000
_cell.length_c   1.000
_cell.angle_alpha   90.00
_cell.angle_beta   90.00
_cell.angle_gamma   90.00
#
_symmetry.space_group_name_H-M   'P 1'
#
loop_
_entity.id
_entity.type
_entity.pdbx_description
1 polymer ?
#
loop_
_entity_poly.entity_id
_entity_poly.type
_entity_poly.pdbx_seq_one_letter_code
_entity_poly.pdbx_strand_id
1 'polypeptide(L)'
;MTSRHPTAHQPALHQIVIVGGGAGGLELATKLGNKVGKRGKARIQLIDKTRAHLWKPLLHEVAAGSMDLGVHELNYLAQSHWHHFRYRLGEMVGLDRQRREVQVAPVIDEDGDEIIPRRAFSYDTLVIAVGSLTNDFGTPGVKEHAIALETPSDAARFHRRLVNALMRAHAQPEPLRPEQLQVAIIGAGATGVELAAELHNTTRELVAYGLDRIDPDADIKLNVIE
;
A
#
# COMPACT_ATOMS: atom_id res chain seq x y z
N MET A 1 -62.18 -14.49 -16.59
CA MET A 1 -61.46 -14.29 -15.32
C MET A 1 -59.97 -14.12 -15.61
N THR A 2 -59.55 -12.84 -15.62
CA THR A 2 -58.26 -12.31 -15.10
C THR A 2 -57.05 -13.26 -15.06
N SER A 3 -56.02 -13.11 -15.90
CA SER A 3 -54.97 -12.04 -15.92
C SER A 3 -53.63 -12.54 -15.33
N ARG A 4 -52.68 -12.81 -16.24
CA ARG A 4 -51.23 -12.52 -16.27
C ARG A 4 -50.42 -12.58 -14.96
N HIS A 5 -49.21 -13.16 -15.06
CA HIS A 5 -47.97 -12.37 -14.96
C HIS A 5 -46.87 -12.94 -15.87
N PRO A 6 -46.25 -12.11 -16.73
CA PRO A 6 -45.04 -12.47 -17.47
C PRO A 6 -43.83 -12.43 -16.52
N THR A 7 -42.90 -13.37 -16.69
CA THR A 7 -41.57 -13.34 -16.08
C THR A 7 -40.84 -12.09 -16.57
N ALA A 8 -40.95 -10.99 -15.82
CA ALA A 8 -40.18 -9.79 -16.07
C ALA A 8 -38.69 -10.15 -15.96
N HIS A 9 -37.98 -10.09 -17.08
CA HIS A 9 -36.52 -10.07 -17.10
C HIS A 9 -36.11 -8.84 -16.28
N GLN A 10 -35.69 -9.05 -15.02
CA GLN A 10 -35.07 -7.97 -14.27
C GLN A 10 -33.84 -7.53 -15.06
N PRO A 11 -33.73 -6.25 -15.46
CA PRO A 11 -32.55 -5.78 -16.15
C PRO A 11 -31.33 -6.08 -15.28
N ALA A 12 -30.30 -6.67 -15.88
CA ALA A 12 -29.06 -6.95 -15.17
C ALA A 12 -28.54 -5.65 -14.54
N LEU A 13 -28.16 -5.72 -13.25
CA LEU A 13 -27.65 -4.55 -12.53
C LEU A 13 -26.44 -3.97 -13.26
N HIS A 14 -26.37 -2.64 -13.38
CA HIS A 14 -25.22 -1.94 -13.94
C HIS A 14 -23.93 -2.33 -13.21
N GLN A 15 -22.91 -2.77 -13.94
CA GLN A 15 -21.65 -3.27 -13.40
C GLN A 15 -20.61 -2.15 -13.33
N ILE A 16 -20.23 -1.75 -12.12
CA ILE A 16 -19.15 -0.80 -11.87
C ILE A 16 -17.93 -1.57 -11.34
N VAL A 17 -16.84 -1.57 -12.11
CA VAL A 17 -15.56 -2.15 -11.72
C VAL A 17 -14.60 -1.01 -11.41
N ILE A 18 -14.02 -1.03 -10.21
CA ILE A 18 -12.99 -0.12 -9.75
C ILE A 18 -11.72 -0.94 -9.58
N VAL A 19 -10.61 -0.50 -10.19
CA VAL A 19 -9.31 -1.16 -10.06
C VAL A 19 -8.36 -0.26 -9.28
N GLY A 20 -7.83 -0.77 -8.17
CA GLY A 20 -7.02 -0.03 -7.20
C GLY A 20 -7.87 0.48 -6.04
N GLY A 21 -7.56 0.01 -4.83
CA GLY A 21 -8.18 0.34 -3.55
C GLY A 21 -7.37 1.34 -2.72
N GLY A 22 -6.54 2.16 -3.37
CA GLY A 22 -5.90 3.32 -2.73
C GLY A 22 -6.92 4.38 -2.30
N ALA A 23 -6.44 5.57 -1.93
CA ALA A 23 -7.26 6.66 -1.40
C ALA A 23 -8.54 6.92 -2.21
N GLY A 24 -8.41 7.10 -3.53
CA GLY A 24 -9.56 7.40 -4.39
C GLY A 24 -10.47 6.20 -4.65
N GLY A 25 -9.89 5.02 -4.90
CA GLY A 25 -10.68 3.85 -5.33
C GLY A 25 -11.48 3.22 -4.21
N LEU A 26 -10.92 3.11 -3.00
CA LEU A 26 -11.65 2.59 -1.85
C LEU A 26 -12.77 3.55 -1.44
N GLU A 27 -12.48 4.84 -1.35
CA GLU A 27 -13.47 5.86 -0.99
C GLU A 27 -14.64 5.85 -1.98
N LEU A 28 -14.35 5.75 -3.29
CA LEU A 28 -15.37 5.64 -4.32
C LEU A 28 -16.21 4.37 -4.16
N ALA A 29 -15.57 3.22 -3.95
CA ALA A 29 -16.27 1.94 -3.75
C ALA A 29 -17.23 2.02 -2.55
N THR A 30 -16.77 2.59 -1.43
CA THR A 30 -17.58 2.80 -0.22
C THR A 30 -18.76 3.73 -0.50
N LYS A 31 -18.54 4.89 -1.14
CA LYS A 31 -19.61 5.85 -1.45
C LYS A 31 -20.66 5.26 -2.40
N LEU A 32 -20.23 4.57 -3.45
CA LEU A 32 -21.13 3.92 -4.41
C LEU A 32 -21.89 2.76 -3.77
N GLY A 33 -21.21 1.94 -2.99
CA GLY A 33 -21.81 0.84 -2.25
C GLY A 33 -22.91 1.33 -1.30
N ASN A 34 -22.66 2.36 -0.49
CA ASN A 34 -23.66 2.96 0.40
C ASN A 34 -24.85 3.59 -0.35
N LYS A 35 -24.60 4.24 -1.50
CA LYS A 35 -25.62 5.02 -2.22
C LYS A 35 -26.49 4.19 -3.16
N VAL A 36 -25.88 3.27 -3.92
CA VAL A 36 -26.55 2.52 -4.99
C VAL A 36 -26.40 1.00 -4.84
N GLY A 37 -25.30 0.51 -4.26
CA GLY A 37 -25.10 -0.92 -4.00
C GLY A 37 -26.10 -1.47 -2.98
N LYS A 38 -26.24 -0.79 -1.83
CA LYS A 38 -27.22 -1.09 -0.76
C LYS A 38 -28.65 -1.17 -1.27
N ARG A 39 -28.99 -0.36 -2.27
CA ARG A 39 -30.33 -0.27 -2.86
C ARG A 39 -30.55 -1.26 -4.02
N GLY A 40 -29.55 -2.10 -4.33
CA GLY A 40 -29.61 -3.01 -5.47
C GLY A 40 -29.79 -2.30 -6.80
N LYS A 41 -29.22 -1.10 -6.97
CA LYS A 41 -29.31 -0.33 -8.23
C LYS A 41 -28.10 -0.54 -9.14
N ALA A 42 -26.98 -0.97 -8.59
CA ALA A 42 -25.76 -1.30 -9.32
C ALA A 42 -24.97 -2.37 -8.56
N ARG A 43 -24.10 -3.10 -9.26
CA ARG A 43 -23.13 -4.01 -8.65
C ARG A 43 -21.76 -3.35 -8.69
N ILE A 44 -21.18 -3.09 -7.51
CA ILE A 44 -19.87 -2.46 -7.35
C ILE A 44 -18.85 -3.55 -7.05
N GLN A 45 -17.77 -3.59 -7.82
CA GLN A 45 -16.63 -4.48 -7.59
C GLN A 45 -15.36 -3.65 -7.45
N LEU A 46 -14.62 -3.86 -6.36
CA LEU A 46 -13.28 -3.31 -6.15
C LEU A 46 -12.25 -4.43 -6.36
N ILE A 47 -11.37 -4.26 -7.33
CA ILE A 47 -10.25 -5.16 -7.62
C ILE A 47 -8.98 -4.52 -7.06
N ASP A 48 -8.28 -5.23 -6.18
CA ASP A 48 -6.95 -4.81 -5.70
C ASP A 48 -6.07 -6.04 -5.44
N LYS A 49 -4.75 -5.88 -5.60
CA LYS A 49 -3.76 -6.93 -5.35
C LYS A 49 -3.39 -7.10 -3.87
N THR A 50 -3.65 -6.11 -3.01
CA THR A 50 -3.44 -6.19 -1.57
C THR A 50 -4.73 -6.57 -0.85
N ARG A 51 -4.59 -7.18 0.34
CA ARG A 51 -5.73 -7.62 1.18
C ARG A 51 -6.34 -6.49 2.00
N ALA A 52 -5.59 -5.43 2.22
CA ALA A 52 -5.98 -4.29 3.03
C ALA A 52 -5.52 -2.98 2.40
N HIS A 53 -6.21 -1.91 2.78
CA HIS A 53 -5.80 -0.55 2.52
C HIS A 53 -4.88 -0.08 3.63
N LEU A 54 -3.71 0.43 3.27
CA LEU A 54 -2.89 1.26 4.14
C LEU A 54 -2.95 2.71 3.65
N TRP A 55 -3.13 3.64 4.58
CA TRP A 55 -2.97 5.06 4.29
C TRP A 55 -1.49 5.33 4.03
N LYS A 56 -1.08 5.32 2.75
CA LYS A 56 0.32 5.52 2.32
C LYS A 56 1.00 6.73 2.98
N PRO A 57 0.32 7.86 3.27
CA PRO A 57 0.94 8.94 4.01
C PRO A 57 1.52 8.55 5.38
N LEU A 58 1.13 7.42 6.01
CA LEU A 58 1.71 6.94 7.27
C LEU A 58 2.97 6.08 7.08
N LEU A 59 3.41 5.82 5.84
CA LEU A 59 4.57 4.95 5.59
C LEU A 59 5.87 5.49 6.21
N HIS A 60 5.98 6.81 6.38
CA HIS A 60 7.16 7.41 7.01
C HIS A 60 7.25 7.08 8.50
N GLU A 61 6.12 6.99 9.22
CA GLU A 61 6.05 6.57 10.63
C GLU A 61 6.41 5.08 10.77
N VAL A 62 5.92 4.23 9.86
CA VAL A 62 6.31 2.81 9.81
C VAL A 62 7.80 2.65 9.52
N ALA A 63 8.35 3.45 8.59
CA ALA A 63 9.77 3.41 8.26
C ALA A 63 10.65 3.89 9.41
N ALA A 64 10.20 4.91 10.14
CA ALA A 64 10.88 5.34 11.35
C ALA A 64 10.79 4.28 12.46
N GLY A 65 9.66 3.59 12.57
CA GLY A 65 9.38 2.59 13.60
C GLY A 65 8.42 3.07 14.68
N SER A 66 7.82 4.24 14.50
CA SER A 66 6.84 4.83 15.43
C SER A 66 5.43 4.25 15.27
N MET A 67 5.20 3.38 14.27
CA MET A 67 3.91 2.77 13.98
C MET A 67 4.00 1.27 13.63
N ASP A 68 3.09 0.46 14.18
CA ASP A 68 2.90 -0.95 13.81
C ASP A 68 1.90 -1.10 12.65
N LEU A 69 2.34 -1.71 11.55
CA LEU A 69 1.53 -1.99 10.37
C LEU A 69 0.23 -2.74 10.66
N GLY A 70 0.25 -3.69 11.60
CA GLY A 70 -0.92 -4.53 11.89
C GLY A 70 -2.13 -3.78 12.45
N VAL A 71 -1.91 -2.60 13.02
CA VAL A 71 -2.95 -1.81 13.71
C VAL A 71 -3.66 -0.84 12.74
N HIS A 72 -3.01 -0.44 11.65
CA HIS A 72 -3.47 0.65 10.79
C HIS A 72 -3.99 0.20 9.42
N GLU A 73 -4.05 -1.11 9.17
CA GLU A 73 -4.62 -1.67 7.96
C GLU A 73 -6.15 -1.77 8.01
N LEU A 74 -6.80 -1.30 6.94
CA LEU A 74 -8.23 -1.47 6.76
C LEU A 74 -8.49 -2.69 5.85
N ASN A 75 -9.09 -3.73 6.42
CA ASN A 75 -9.38 -4.98 5.70
C ASN A 75 -10.48 -4.79 4.63
N TYR A 76 -10.16 -5.06 3.36
CA TYR A 76 -11.10 -4.85 2.27
C TYR A 76 -12.32 -5.77 2.31
N LEU A 77 -12.20 -7.01 2.80
CA LEU A 77 -13.33 -7.93 2.90
C LEU A 77 -14.37 -7.38 3.88
N ALA A 78 -13.95 -6.99 5.09
CA ALA A 78 -14.81 -6.40 6.10
C ALA A 78 -15.47 -5.11 5.60
N GLN A 79 -14.67 -4.20 5.03
CA GLN A 79 -15.15 -2.95 4.46
C GLN A 79 -16.17 -3.16 3.34
N SER A 80 -15.93 -4.13 2.44
CA SER A 80 -16.84 -4.45 1.34
C SER A 80 -18.19 -4.95 1.83
N HIS A 81 -18.19 -5.76 2.89
CA HIS A 81 -19.39 -6.26 3.54
C HIS A 81 -20.19 -5.10 4.17
N TRP A 82 -19.54 -4.24 4.96
CA TRP A 82 -20.20 -3.13 5.65
C TRP A 82 -20.76 -2.07 4.70
N HIS A 83 -20.15 -1.90 3.53
CA HIS A 83 -20.51 -0.86 2.56
C HIS A 83 -21.13 -1.37 1.27
N HIS A 84 -21.57 -2.64 1.22
CA HIS A 84 -22.36 -3.19 0.11
C HIS A 84 -21.67 -3.12 -1.28
N PHE A 85 -20.36 -3.38 -1.31
CA PHE A 85 -19.63 -3.66 -2.56
C PHE A 85 -18.96 -5.04 -2.48
N ARG A 86 -18.38 -5.53 -3.58
CA ARG A 86 -17.63 -6.79 -3.61
C ARG A 86 -16.16 -6.51 -3.80
N TYR A 87 -15.34 -6.91 -2.85
CA TYR A 87 -13.89 -6.92 -3.01
C TYR A 87 -13.45 -8.17 -3.78
N ARG A 88 -12.45 -8.01 -4.66
CA ARG A 88 -11.84 -9.05 -5.50
C ARG A 88 -10.32 -8.95 -5.38
N LEU A 89 -9.71 -9.84 -4.60
CA LEU A 89 -8.26 -9.95 -4.49
C LEU A 89 -7.67 -10.39 -5.84
N GLY A 90 -6.66 -9.67 -6.32
CA GLY A 90 -5.84 -10.01 -7.48
C GLY A 90 -5.34 -8.79 -8.26
N GLU A 91 -4.22 -8.95 -8.95
CA GLU A 91 -3.63 -7.90 -9.78
C GLU A 91 -4.30 -7.83 -11.15
N MET A 92 -4.66 -6.62 -11.60
CA MET A 92 -5.08 -6.40 -12.97
C MET A 92 -3.89 -6.55 -13.91
N VAL A 93 -4.00 -7.45 -14.89
CA VAL A 93 -2.93 -7.76 -15.87
C VAL A 93 -3.34 -7.50 -17.31
N GLY A 94 -4.60 -7.13 -17.54
CA GLY A 94 -5.08 -6.85 -18.89
C GLY A 94 -6.41 -6.12 -18.91
N LEU A 95 -6.65 -5.41 -20.01
CA LEU A 95 -7.90 -4.72 -20.29
C LEU A 95 -8.34 -5.02 -21.71
N ASP A 96 -9.46 -5.71 -21.87
CA ASP A 96 -10.14 -5.85 -23.15
C ASP A 96 -11.26 -4.82 -23.24
N ARG A 97 -11.05 -3.76 -24.02
CA ARG A 97 -12.03 -2.68 -24.19
C ARG A 97 -13.17 -3.05 -25.14
N GLN A 98 -12.94 -4.00 -26.04
CA GLN A 98 -13.97 -4.45 -26.99
C GLN A 98 -14.99 -5.31 -26.25
N ARG A 99 -14.51 -6.25 -25.43
CA ARG A 99 -15.33 -7.11 -24.57
C ARG A 99 -15.77 -6.43 -23.26
N ARG A 100 -15.17 -5.29 -22.94
CA ARG A 100 -15.36 -4.55 -21.68
C ARG A 100 -15.06 -5.43 -20.47
N GLU A 101 -13.89 -6.04 -20.46
CA GLU A 101 -13.43 -6.95 -19.41
C GLU A 101 -12.07 -6.54 -18.83
N VAL A 102 -11.96 -6.55 -17.51
CA VAL A 102 -10.69 -6.48 -16.79
C VAL A 102 -10.19 -7.91 -16.55
N GLN A 103 -8.95 -8.20 -16.93
CA GLN A 103 -8.28 -9.47 -16.66
C GLN A 103 -7.48 -9.38 -15.37
N VAL A 104 -7.67 -10.35 -14.49
CA VAL A 104 -7.04 -10.41 -13.16
C VAL A 104 -6.21 -11.68 -13.05
N ALA A 105 -4.96 -11.52 -12.61
CA ALA A 105 -4.00 -12.60 -12.40
C ALA A 105 -4.51 -13.64 -11.38
N PRO A 106 -3.98 -14.87 -11.44
CA PRO A 106 -4.13 -15.79 -10.32
C PRO A 106 -3.47 -15.20 -9.06
N VAL A 107 -3.95 -15.61 -7.89
CA VAL A 107 -3.35 -15.28 -6.61
C VAL A 107 -2.70 -16.54 -6.07
N ILE A 108 -1.40 -16.44 -5.81
CA ILE A 108 -0.58 -17.50 -5.24
C ILE A 108 -0.31 -17.13 -3.78
N ASP A 109 -0.36 -18.10 -2.88
CA ASP A 109 0.01 -17.90 -1.48
C ASP A 109 1.53 -18.05 -1.24
N GLU A 110 1.93 -18.05 0.03
CA GLU A 110 3.34 -18.10 0.44
C GLU A 110 3.97 -19.48 0.21
N ASP A 111 3.16 -20.54 0.17
CA ASP A 111 3.59 -21.92 -0.09
C ASP A 111 3.71 -22.21 -1.59
N GLY A 112 3.27 -21.27 -2.44
CA GLY A 112 3.30 -21.40 -3.89
C GLY A 112 2.03 -21.98 -4.49
N ASP A 113 0.98 -22.16 -3.69
CA ASP A 113 -0.29 -22.73 -4.12
C ASP A 113 -1.24 -21.67 -4.71
N GLU A 114 -1.93 -22.02 -5.80
CA GLU A 114 -2.94 -21.16 -6.38
C GLU A 114 -4.21 -21.16 -5.51
N ILE A 115 -4.47 -20.04 -4.83
CA ILE A 115 -5.66 -19.87 -3.99
C ILE A 115 -6.83 -19.23 -4.75
N ILE A 116 -6.56 -18.52 -5.83
CA ILE A 116 -7.58 -17.92 -6.70
C ILE A 116 -7.12 -18.01 -8.16
N PRO A 117 -7.89 -18.60 -9.07
CA PRO A 117 -7.52 -18.69 -10.47
C PRO A 117 -7.57 -17.34 -11.18
N ARG A 118 -6.97 -17.29 -12.37
CA ARG A 118 -7.15 -16.18 -13.33
C ARG A 118 -8.63 -15.95 -13.60
N ARG A 119 -9.06 -14.68 -13.60
CA ARG A 119 -10.46 -14.30 -13.81
C ARG A 119 -10.59 -13.11 -14.75
N ALA A 120 -11.78 -12.94 -15.32
CA ALA A 120 -12.18 -11.76 -16.05
C ALA A 120 -13.42 -11.14 -15.40
N PHE A 121 -13.47 -9.81 -15.33
CA PHE A 121 -14.59 -9.06 -14.78
C PHE A 121 -15.14 -8.09 -15.83
N SER A 122 -16.35 -8.38 -16.32
CA SER A 122 -17.06 -7.49 -17.24
C SER A 122 -17.54 -6.22 -16.54
N TYR A 123 -17.58 -5.11 -17.26
CA TYR A 123 -18.01 -3.82 -16.75
C TYR A 123 -18.90 -3.04 -17.73
N ASP A 124 -19.82 -2.26 -17.18
CA ASP A 124 -20.49 -1.17 -17.89
C ASP A 124 -19.75 0.16 -17.65
N THR A 125 -19.17 0.30 -16.45
CA THR A 125 -18.31 1.42 -16.07
C THR A 125 -17.04 0.89 -15.42
N LEU A 126 -15.90 1.28 -15.97
CA LEU A 126 -14.58 1.00 -15.41
C LEU A 126 -13.97 2.27 -14.84
N VAL A 127 -13.49 2.18 -13.60
CA VAL A 127 -12.72 3.25 -12.95
C VAL A 127 -11.32 2.71 -12.65
N ILE A 128 -10.30 3.37 -13.17
CA ILE A 128 -8.90 3.05 -12.91
C ILE A 128 -8.38 4.00 -11.84
N ALA A 129 -8.03 3.44 -10.69
CA ALA A 129 -7.53 4.12 -9.49
C ALA A 129 -6.28 3.43 -8.94
N VAL A 130 -5.42 2.91 -9.83
CA VAL A 130 -4.22 2.09 -9.51
C VAL A 130 -3.07 2.88 -8.90
N GLY A 131 -3.17 4.22 -8.86
CA GLY A 131 -2.12 5.09 -8.35
C GLY A 131 -0.89 5.15 -9.26
N SER A 132 0.25 5.43 -8.65
CA SER A 132 1.57 5.54 -9.28
C SER A 132 2.61 4.77 -8.46
N LEU A 133 3.82 4.67 -9.00
CA LEU A 133 5.00 4.11 -8.34
C LEU A 133 6.13 5.14 -8.30
N THR A 134 7.12 4.90 -7.46
CA THR A 134 8.36 5.68 -7.40
C THR A 134 9.05 5.65 -8.76
N ASN A 135 9.48 6.82 -9.22
CA ASN A 135 10.24 6.99 -10.45
C ASN A 135 11.71 7.19 -10.10
N ASP A 136 12.58 6.30 -10.57
CA ASP A 136 14.04 6.40 -10.37
C ASP A 136 14.74 7.27 -11.43
N PHE A 137 13.98 7.78 -12.41
CA PHE A 137 14.46 8.58 -13.54
C PHE A 137 15.56 7.90 -14.37
N GLY A 138 15.70 6.57 -14.28
CA GLY A 138 16.79 5.83 -14.91
C GLY A 138 18.16 6.09 -14.27
N THR A 139 18.20 6.63 -13.05
CA THR A 139 19.44 6.92 -12.33
C THR A 139 20.17 5.62 -11.98
N PRO A 140 21.39 5.38 -12.48
CA PRO A 140 22.13 4.15 -12.21
C PRO A 140 22.33 3.91 -10.71
N GLY A 141 22.10 2.67 -10.25
CA GLY A 141 22.30 2.28 -8.86
C GLY A 141 21.09 2.46 -7.93
N VAL A 142 20.05 3.22 -8.33
CA VAL A 142 18.89 3.45 -7.46
C VAL A 142 18.12 2.16 -7.19
N LYS A 143 17.87 1.33 -8.23
CA LYS A 143 17.15 0.06 -8.08
C LYS A 143 17.90 -0.93 -7.20
N GLU A 144 19.23 -0.90 -7.25
CA GLU A 144 20.11 -1.83 -6.55
C GLU A 144 20.35 -1.43 -5.10
N HIS A 145 20.43 -0.12 -4.81
CA HIS A 145 20.95 0.39 -3.54
C HIS A 145 19.93 1.17 -2.70
N ALA A 146 18.96 1.83 -3.32
CA ALA A 146 17.95 2.61 -2.60
C ALA A 146 16.81 1.73 -2.08
N ILE A 147 16.11 2.24 -1.07
CA ILE A 147 14.86 1.66 -0.59
C ILE A 147 13.76 2.65 -0.95
N ALA A 148 12.84 2.26 -1.82
CA ALA A 148 11.64 3.06 -2.11
C ALA A 148 10.76 3.12 -0.86
N LEU A 149 9.89 4.12 -0.72
CA LEU A 149 8.90 4.17 0.35
C LEU A 149 7.49 4.04 -0.23
N GLU A 150 7.22 2.91 -0.88
CA GLU A 150 5.97 2.68 -1.63
C GLU A 150 5.02 1.72 -0.94
N THR A 151 5.56 0.72 -0.26
CA THR A 151 4.80 -0.36 0.35
C THR A 151 5.13 -0.50 1.83
N PRO A 152 4.22 -1.12 2.63
CA PRO A 152 4.52 -1.53 4.00
C PRO A 152 5.82 -2.31 4.14
N SER A 153 6.08 -3.21 3.17
CA SER A 153 7.29 -4.04 3.16
C SER A 153 8.55 -3.21 3.01
N ASP A 154 8.50 -2.17 2.18
CA ASP A 154 9.65 -1.28 2.00
C ASP A 154 9.94 -0.49 3.28
N ALA A 155 8.90 0.07 3.91
CA ALA A 155 9.02 0.78 5.17
C ALA A 155 9.60 -0.13 6.27
N ALA A 156 9.07 -1.34 6.43
CA ALA A 156 9.57 -2.33 7.39
C ALA A 156 11.01 -2.79 7.07
N ARG A 157 11.37 -2.90 5.78
CA ARG A 157 12.73 -3.20 5.33
C ARG A 157 13.69 -2.08 5.70
N PHE A 158 13.30 -0.82 5.50
CA PHE A 158 14.08 0.34 5.90
C PHE A 158 14.29 0.36 7.43
N HIS A 159 13.21 0.25 8.20
CA HIS A 159 13.28 0.25 9.67
C HIS A 159 14.20 -0.85 10.20
N ARG A 160 14.03 -2.09 9.71
CA ARG A 160 14.91 -3.22 10.08
C ARG A 160 16.37 -2.95 9.73
N ARG A 161 16.65 -2.29 8.61
CA ARG A 161 18.03 -1.93 8.21
C ARG A 161 18.62 -0.87 9.14
N LEU A 162 17.83 0.14 9.54
CA LEU A 162 18.21 1.17 10.49
C LEU A 162 18.55 0.58 11.85
N VAL A 163 17.65 -0.20 12.44
CA VAL A 163 17.87 -0.86 13.74
C VAL A 163 19.11 -1.76 13.70
N ASN A 164 19.26 -2.58 12.65
CA ASN A 164 20.44 -3.43 12.49
C ASN A 164 21.74 -2.62 12.37
N ALA A 165 21.72 -1.44 11.74
CA ALA A 165 22.89 -0.57 11.65
C ALA A 165 23.28 -0.02 13.02
N LEU A 166 22.30 0.46 13.79
CA LEU A 166 22.50 0.93 15.17
C LEU A 166 23.03 -0.17 16.09
N MET A 167 22.44 -1.38 16.04
CA MET A 167 22.89 -2.51 16.85
C MET A 167 24.33 -2.93 16.51
N ARG A 168 24.69 -2.97 15.22
CA ARG A 168 26.08 -3.28 14.80
C ARG A 168 27.06 -2.21 15.24
N ALA A 169 26.69 -0.94 15.07
CA ALA A 169 27.49 0.21 15.48
C ALA A 169 27.74 0.19 17.00
N HIS A 170 26.73 -0.16 17.80
CA HIS A 170 26.88 -0.29 19.25
C HIS A 170 27.76 -1.49 19.65
N ALA A 171 27.57 -2.64 19.01
CA ALA A 171 28.25 -3.89 19.37
C ALA A 171 29.72 -3.96 18.91
N GLN A 172 30.15 -3.15 17.94
CA GLN A 172 31.50 -3.24 17.39
C GLN A 172 32.56 -2.78 18.43
N PRO A 173 33.74 -3.41 18.48
CA PRO A 173 34.80 -2.98 19.39
C PRO A 173 35.47 -1.68 18.92
N GLU A 174 35.58 -1.44 17.61
CA GLU A 174 36.24 -0.27 17.03
C GLU A 174 35.45 1.04 17.23
N PRO A 175 36.14 2.19 17.24
CA PRO A 175 35.46 3.49 17.21
C PRO A 175 34.49 3.62 16.02
N LEU A 176 33.38 4.33 16.23
CA LEU A 176 32.44 4.64 15.17
C LEU A 176 33.12 5.45 14.06
N ARG A 177 32.91 5.04 12.82
CA ARG A 177 33.34 5.80 11.65
C ARG A 177 32.20 6.72 11.20
N PRO A 178 32.49 7.95 10.73
CA PRO A 178 31.48 8.95 10.40
C PRO A 178 30.44 8.50 9.37
N GLU A 179 30.78 7.54 8.51
CA GLU A 179 29.92 7.02 7.44
C GLU A 179 28.98 5.89 7.85
N GLN A 180 29.11 5.33 9.06
CA GLN A 180 28.37 4.12 9.46
C GLN A 180 26.88 4.35 9.70
N LEU A 181 26.51 5.52 10.22
CA LEU A 181 25.15 5.86 10.62
C LEU A 181 24.64 7.08 9.84
N GLN A 182 24.71 6.98 8.50
CA GLN A 182 24.17 8.00 7.61
C GLN A 182 22.93 7.49 6.88
N VAL A 183 21.89 8.33 6.88
CA VAL A 183 20.69 8.14 6.06
C VAL A 183 20.65 9.27 5.03
N ALA A 184 20.56 8.89 3.76
CA ALA A 184 20.30 9.81 2.66
C ALA A 184 18.85 9.64 2.19
N ILE A 185 18.08 10.72 2.26
CA ILE A 185 16.68 10.81 1.87
C ILE A 185 16.64 11.62 0.58
N ILE A 186 16.22 10.98 -0.51
CA ILE A 186 16.16 11.62 -1.84
C ILE A 186 14.74 12.16 -2.05
N GLY A 187 14.64 13.47 -2.21
CA GLY A 187 13.40 14.24 -2.32
C GLY A 187 13.07 14.99 -1.02
N ALA A 188 12.91 16.30 -1.12
CA ALA A 188 12.49 17.18 -0.02
C ALA A 188 11.00 17.55 -0.09
N GLY A 189 10.18 16.71 -0.75
CA GLY A 189 8.72 16.78 -0.66
C GLY A 189 8.20 16.36 0.71
N ALA A 190 6.88 16.40 0.91
CA ALA A 190 6.23 16.09 2.20
C ALA A 190 6.74 14.78 2.81
N THR A 191 6.71 13.68 2.04
CA THR A 191 7.18 12.37 2.51
C THR A 191 8.64 12.35 2.95
N GLY A 192 9.54 13.05 2.23
CA GLY A 192 10.96 13.07 2.59
C GLY A 192 11.23 13.90 3.84
N VAL A 193 10.56 15.04 3.97
CA VAL A 193 10.64 15.92 5.15
C VAL A 193 10.04 15.24 6.39
N GLU A 194 8.86 14.64 6.26
CA GLU A 194 8.20 13.90 7.34
C GLU A 194 9.04 12.71 7.80
N LEU A 195 9.61 11.93 6.87
CA LEU A 195 10.54 10.84 7.21
C LEU A 195 11.77 11.36 7.96
N ALA A 196 12.38 12.47 7.51
CA ALA A 196 13.54 13.03 8.19
C ALA A 196 13.21 13.46 9.63
N ALA A 197 12.04 14.09 9.84
CA ALA A 197 11.58 14.50 11.15
C ALA A 197 11.30 13.30 12.07
N GLU A 198 10.59 12.28 11.58
CA GLU A 198 10.31 11.07 12.35
C GLU A 198 11.59 10.29 12.70
N LEU A 199 12.56 10.22 11.78
CA LEU A 199 13.84 9.58 12.05
C LEU A 199 14.66 10.35 13.08
N HIS A 200 14.60 11.69 13.08
CA HIS A 200 15.27 12.49 14.09
C HIS A 200 14.79 12.14 15.51
N ASN A 201 13.49 11.93 15.67
CA ASN A 201 12.92 11.55 16.96
C ASN A 201 13.22 10.07 17.29
N THR A 202 12.94 9.17 16.35
CA THR A 202 13.01 7.72 16.61
C THR A 202 14.44 7.26 16.87
N THR A 203 15.43 7.82 16.20
CA THR A 203 16.83 7.44 16.42
C THR A 203 17.33 7.82 17.82
N ARG A 204 16.91 8.97 18.36
CA ARG A 204 17.20 9.36 19.76
C ARG A 204 16.56 8.41 20.74
N GLU A 205 15.31 8.05 20.50
CA GLU A 205 14.57 7.11 21.35
C GLU A 205 15.23 5.72 21.35
N LEU A 206 15.57 5.18 20.18
CA LEU A 206 16.28 3.91 20.06
C LEU A 206 17.63 3.92 20.78
N VAL A 207 18.38 5.03 20.70
CA VAL A 207 19.64 5.15 21.41
C VAL A 207 19.44 5.20 22.93
N ALA A 208 18.39 5.88 23.40
CA ALA A 208 18.03 5.94 24.82
C ALA A 208 17.64 4.58 25.42
N TYR A 209 17.32 3.57 24.59
CA TYR A 209 17.03 2.20 25.04
C TYR A 209 18.28 1.36 25.36
N GLY A 210 19.46 1.99 25.48
CA GLY A 210 20.68 1.35 25.96
C GLY A 210 21.76 1.18 24.89
N LEU A 211 21.76 2.00 23.84
CA LEU A 211 22.84 2.04 22.85
C LEU A 211 23.93 3.04 23.27
N ASP A 212 24.44 2.90 24.49
CA ASP A 212 25.29 3.88 25.21
C ASP A 212 26.60 4.31 24.51
N ARG A 213 26.97 3.64 23.41
CA ARG A 213 28.16 3.92 22.60
C ARG A 213 27.90 4.79 21.39
N ILE A 214 26.65 5.26 21.23
CA ILE A 214 26.21 6.10 20.12
C ILE A 214 25.72 7.42 20.72
N ASP A 215 26.27 8.53 20.25
CA ASP A 215 25.72 9.86 20.47
C ASP A 215 24.79 10.20 19.29
N PRO A 216 23.47 10.31 19.49
CA PRO A 216 22.53 10.54 18.40
C PRO A 216 22.70 11.91 17.73
N ASP A 217 23.32 12.89 18.40
CA ASP A 217 23.58 14.22 17.85
C ASP A 217 24.86 14.29 17.03
N ALA A 218 25.87 13.50 17.39
CA ALA A 218 27.17 13.52 16.74
C ALA A 218 27.33 12.42 15.67
N ASP A 219 26.81 11.22 15.93
CA ASP A 219 27.11 10.03 15.15
C ASP A 219 26.08 9.74 14.05
N ILE A 220 24.82 10.14 14.24
CA ILE A 220 23.72 9.88 13.29
C ILE A 220 23.53 11.10 12.39
N LYS A 221 23.64 10.90 11.07
CA LYS A 221 23.46 11.98 10.09
C LYS A 221 22.29 11.69 9.16
N LEU A 222 21.31 12.59 9.14
CA LEU A 222 20.20 12.59 8.21
C LEU A 222 20.46 13.65 7.14
N ASN A 223 20.58 13.22 5.89
CA ASN A 223 20.80 14.10 4.74
C ASN A 223 19.56 14.07 3.86
N VAL A 224 18.89 15.21 3.68
CA VAL A 224 17.78 15.37 2.72
C VAL A 224 18.35 16.03 1.46
N ILE A 225 18.11 15.43 0.31
CA ILE A 225 18.69 15.84 -0.98
C ILE A 225 17.55 16.20 -1.94
N GLU A 226 17.60 17.40 -2.52
CA GLU A 226 16.68 17.92 -3.56
C GLU A 226 17.47 18.54 -4.70
#